data_AF-A0A2W6DNS8-F1
#
_entry.id   AF-A0A2W6DNS8-F1
#
_cell.length_a   1.000
_cell.length_b   1.000
_cell.length_c   1.000
_cell.angle_alpha   90.00
_cell.angle_beta   90.00
_cell.angle_gamma   90.00
#
_symmetry.space_group_name_H-M   'P 1'
#
loop_
_entity.id
_entity.type
_entity.pdbx_description
1 polymer ?
#
loop_
_entity_poly.entity_id
_entity_poly.type
_entity_poly.pdbx_seq_one_letter_code
_entity_poly.pdbx_strand_id
1 'polypeptide(L)'
;MAVAIRYTRNNIARGCHPDVVTDDRCYLIKNVPLMRLTYQVRLLTHLAESRAVMLVIRLPAGSRLSRDLRRFVRGHRLVRVERGG
;
A
#
# COMPACT_ATOMS: atom_id res chain seq x y z
N MET A 1 8.20 9.49 -29.87
CA MET A 1 6.82 9.11 -30.26
C MET A 1 5.97 9.06 -29.01
N ALA A 2 4.94 9.90 -28.90
CA ALA A 2 4.00 9.86 -27.77
C ALA A 2 2.88 8.86 -28.10
N VAL A 3 2.77 7.78 -27.32
CA VAL A 3 1.67 6.82 -27.49
C VAL A 3 0.44 7.37 -26.75
N ALA A 4 -0.63 7.67 -27.49
CA ALA A 4 -1.88 8.11 -26.91
C ALA A 4 -2.59 6.91 -26.25
N ILE A 5 -2.49 6.81 -24.93
CA ILE A 5 -3.14 5.74 -24.16
C ILE A 5 -4.65 6.05 -24.11
N ARG A 6 -5.44 5.41 -24.98
CA ARG A 6 -6.90 5.57 -24.97
C ARG A 6 -7.49 4.85 -23.75
N TYR A 7 -8.13 5.60 -22.86
CA TYR A 7 -8.93 5.05 -21.77
C TYR A 7 -10.05 4.19 -22.36
N THR A 8 -9.92 2.87 -22.27
CA THR A 8 -10.96 1.92 -22.69
C THR A 8 -11.83 1.55 -21.48
N ARG A 9 -13.11 1.22 -21.71
CA ARG A 9 -14.09 0.80 -20.68
C ARG A 9 -13.58 -0.33 -19.76
N ASN A 10 -12.65 -1.14 -20.25
CA ASN A 10 -12.04 -2.26 -19.52
C ASN A 10 -10.80 -1.85 -18.72
N ASN A 11 -10.31 -0.62 -18.92
CA ASN A 11 -9.27 0.00 -18.09
C ASN A 11 -9.93 0.68 -16.89
N ILE A 12 -10.71 -0.10 -16.13
CA ILE A 12 -11.31 0.34 -14.87
C ILE A 12 -10.13 0.57 -13.93
N ALA A 13 -9.98 1.79 -13.43
CA ALA A 13 -9.04 2.08 -12.36
C ALA A 13 -9.34 1.07 -11.23
N ARG A 14 -8.46 0.08 -11.05
CA ARG A 14 -8.63 -0.89 -9.97
C ARG A 14 -8.41 -0.12 -8.68
N GLY A 15 -9.51 0.36 -8.10
CA GLY A 15 -9.52 1.03 -6.82
C GLY A 15 -8.85 0.11 -5.81
N CYS A 16 -7.72 0.54 -5.28
CA CYS A 16 -7.08 -0.18 -4.21
C CYS A 16 -7.75 0.24 -2.91
N HIS A 17 -8.59 -0.63 -2.35
CA HIS A 17 -9.26 -0.35 -1.09
C HIS A 17 -8.43 -0.88 0.09
N PRO A 18 -8.32 -0.12 1.21
CA PRO A 18 -7.81 -0.66 2.46
C PRO A 18 -8.70 -1.81 2.95
N ASP A 19 -8.14 -2.74 3.69
CA ASP A 19 -8.91 -3.82 4.32
C ASP A 19 -9.75 -3.28 5.50
N VAL A 20 -9.24 -2.26 6.19
CA VAL A 20 -9.92 -1.54 7.28
C VAL A 20 -9.62 -0.04 7.16
N VAL A 21 -10.61 0.80 7.48
CA VAL A 21 -10.46 2.26 7.56
C VAL A 21 -10.98 2.73 8.91
N THR A 22 -10.24 3.65 9.51
CA THR A 22 -10.55 4.40 10.73
C THR A 22 -10.36 5.88 10.45
N ASP A 23 -10.70 6.76 11.38
CA ASP A 23 -10.59 8.21 11.20
C ASP A 23 -9.15 8.66 10.89
N ASP A 24 -8.14 8.07 11.55
CA ASP A 24 -6.74 8.45 11.42
C ASP A 24 -5.88 7.43 10.65
N ARG A 25 -6.41 6.24 10.32
CA ARG A 25 -5.63 5.14 9.72
C ARG A 25 -6.38 4.35 8.68
N CYS A 26 -5.63 3.79 7.75
CA CYS A 26 -6.08 2.75 6.85
C CYS A 26 -5.14 1.53 6.94
N TYR A 27 -5.71 0.33 6.86
CA TYR A 27 -4.96 -0.91 7.07
C TYR A 27 -4.85 -1.70 5.78
N LEU A 28 -3.67 -2.27 5.57
CA LEU A 28 -3.39 -3.32 4.59
C LEU A 28 -2.95 -4.57 5.34
N ILE A 29 -3.85 -5.54 5.49
CA ILE A 29 -3.63 -6.79 6.20
C ILE A 29 -3.25 -7.85 5.19
N LYS A 30 -2.06 -8.46 5.34
CA LYS A 30 -1.60 -9.54 4.48
C LYS A 30 -0.98 -10.67 5.29
N ASN A 31 -1.47 -11.88 5.08
CA ASN A 31 -0.87 -13.09 5.62
C ASN A 31 0.14 -13.67 4.62
N VAL A 32 1.35 -13.10 4.59
CA VAL A 32 2.42 -13.54 3.68
C VAL A 32 3.77 -13.61 4.39
N PRO A 33 4.63 -14.60 4.09
CA PRO A 33 5.96 -14.71 4.69
C PRO A 33 6.95 -13.65 4.18
N LEU A 34 6.67 -13.06 3.00
CA LEU A 34 7.45 -11.98 2.40
C LEU A 34 6.51 -10.94 1.78
N MET A 35 6.52 -9.72 2.31
CA MET A 35 5.80 -8.59 1.74
C MET A 35 6.71 -7.82 0.78
N ARG A 36 6.26 -7.65 -0.46
CA ARG A 36 6.94 -6.89 -1.52
C ARG A 36 6.30 -5.52 -1.68
N LEU A 37 7.02 -4.59 -2.31
CA LEU A 37 6.45 -3.33 -2.76
C LEU A 37 5.53 -3.58 -3.96
N THR A 38 4.25 -3.80 -3.69
CA THR A 38 3.24 -4.01 -4.72
C THR A 38 2.62 -2.70 -5.15
N TYR A 39 1.98 -2.70 -6.31
CA TYR A 39 1.15 -1.58 -6.74
C TYR A 39 0.06 -1.24 -5.72
N GLN A 40 -0.48 -2.25 -5.02
CA GLN A 40 -1.44 -2.08 -3.93
C GLN A 40 -0.90 -1.14 -2.83
N VAL A 41 0.33 -1.39 -2.37
CA VAL A 41 1.00 -0.54 -1.36
C VAL A 41 1.18 0.89 -1.86
N ARG A 42 1.61 1.05 -3.12
CA ARG A 42 1.84 2.39 -3.71
C ARG A 42 0.54 3.19 -3.79
N LEU A 43 -0.55 2.57 -4.24
CA LEU A 43 -1.86 3.22 -4.31
C LEU A 43 -2.39 3.58 -2.93
N LEU A 44 -2.29 2.67 -1.95
CA LEU A 44 -2.75 2.97 -0.59
C LEU A 44 -1.93 4.05 0.09
N THR A 45 -0.63 4.13 -0.22
CA THR A 45 0.23 5.20 0.29
C THR A 45 -0.22 6.54 -0.26
N HIS A 46 -0.48 6.62 -1.57
CA HIS A 46 -1.00 7.84 -2.18
C HIS A 46 -2.38 8.23 -1.62
N LEU A 47 -3.24 7.25 -1.38
CA LEU A 47 -4.54 7.46 -0.73
C LEU A 47 -4.38 8.00 0.69
N ALA A 48 -3.47 7.42 1.47
CA ALA A 48 -3.17 7.82 2.84
C ALA A 48 -2.63 9.25 2.90
N GLU A 49 -1.71 9.60 2.00
CA GLU A 49 -1.18 10.96 1.85
C GLU A 49 -2.27 11.97 1.46
N SER A 50 -3.10 11.62 0.47
CA SER A 50 -4.18 12.50 -0.02
C SER A 50 -5.24 12.76 1.05
N ARG A 51 -5.43 11.82 1.98
CA ARG A 51 -6.38 11.92 3.10
C ARG A 51 -5.73 12.35 4.41
N ALA A 52 -4.42 12.59 4.44
CA ALA A 52 -3.63 12.85 5.64
C ALA A 52 -3.82 11.82 6.77
N VAL A 53 -4.02 10.54 6.41
CA VAL A 53 -4.14 9.41 7.35
C VAL A 53 -2.91 8.50 7.27
N MET A 54 -2.72 7.64 8.27
CA MET A 54 -1.61 6.69 8.31
C MET A 54 -1.99 5.36 7.62
N LEU A 55 -1.16 4.91 6.67
CA LEU A 55 -1.21 3.55 6.15
C LEU A 55 -0.48 2.59 7.08
N VAL A 56 -1.18 1.60 7.63
CA VAL A 56 -0.62 0.53 8.45
C VAL A 56 -0.64 -0.79 7.67
N ILE A 57 0.53 -1.30 7.32
CA ILE A 57 0.69 -2.62 6.71
C ILE A 57 0.86 -3.64 7.83
N ARG A 58 -0.16 -4.46 8.07
CA ARG A 58 -0.17 -5.48 9.13
C ARG A 58 0.21 -6.85 8.57
N LEU A 59 1.25 -7.43 9.15
CA LEU A 59 1.83 -8.71 8.74
C LEU A 59 2.01 -9.65 9.95
N PRO A 60 2.07 -10.98 9.74
CA PRO A 60 2.52 -11.93 10.76
C PRO A 60 3.91 -11.58 11.34
N ALA A 61 4.16 -11.99 12.59
CA ALA A 61 5.42 -11.71 13.31
C ALA A 61 6.70 -12.11 12.54
N GLY A 62 6.67 -13.25 11.83
CA GLY A 62 7.79 -13.77 11.04
C GLY A 62 7.94 -13.19 9.64
N SER A 63 7.06 -12.29 9.22
CA SER A 63 7.04 -11.79 7.84
C SER A 63 8.20 -10.84 7.54
N ARG A 64 8.89 -11.14 6.43
CA ARG A 64 10.01 -10.34 5.91
C ARG A 64 9.51 -9.24 4.98
N LEU A 65 10.29 -8.17 4.87
CA LEU A 65 10.07 -7.09 3.91
C LEU A 65 11.13 -7.13 2.81
N SER A 66 10.69 -7.02 1.55
CA SER A 66 11.62 -6.80 0.43
C SER A 66 12.46 -5.55 0.65
N ARG A 67 13.64 -5.49 0.02
CA ARG A 67 14.53 -4.33 0.10
C ARG A 67 13.82 -3.05 -0.36
N ASP A 68 13.06 -3.16 -1.45
CA ASP A 68 12.32 -2.03 -2.03
C ASP A 68 11.22 -1.53 -1.12
N LEU A 69 10.45 -2.43 -0.49
CA LEU A 69 9.42 -2.03 0.46
C LEU A 69 10.03 -1.36 1.70
N ARG A 70 11.15 -1.87 2.21
CA ARG A 70 11.87 -1.23 3.33
C ARG A 70 12.33 0.18 2.98
N ARG A 71 12.90 0.36 1.79
CA ARG A 71 13.33 1.67 1.30
C ARG A 71 12.13 2.61 1.12
N PHE A 72 11.05 2.10 0.55
CA PHE A 72 9.81 2.84 0.34
C PHE A 72 9.21 3.34 1.66
N VAL A 73 9.02 2.46 2.65
CA VAL A 73 8.49 2.85 3.97
C VAL A 73 9.34 3.94 4.64
N ARG A 74 10.67 3.87 4.54
CA ARG A 74 11.56 4.92 5.10
C ARG A 74 11.39 6.28 4.41
N GLY A 75 10.96 6.30 3.15
CA GLY A 75 10.73 7.52 2.38
C GLY A 75 9.37 8.17 2.63
N HIS A 76 8.42 7.47 3.26
CA HIS A 76 7.05 7.94 3.45
C HIS A 76 6.67 7.94 4.93
N ARG A 77 6.51 9.14 5.50
CA ARG A 77 6.24 9.34 6.95
C ARG A 77 4.90 8.75 7.41
N LEU A 78 3.93 8.66 6.50
CA LEU A 78 2.58 8.16 6.78
C LEU A 78 2.44 6.65 6.57
N VAL A 79 3.53 5.91 6.30
CA VAL A 79 3.49 4.47 6.11
C VAL A 79 4.18 3.78 7.28
N ARG A 80 3.47 2.87 7.93
CA ARG A 80 3.97 2.05 9.04
C ARG A 80 3.79 0.57 8.73
N VAL A 81 4.75 -0.24 9.18
CA VAL A 81 4.62 -1.70 9.17
C VAL A 81 4.45 -2.18 10.60
N GLU A 82 3.38 -2.91 10.85
CA GLU A 82 3.11 -3.56 12.13
C GLU A 82 3.19 -5.08 11.95
N ARG A 83 3.85 -5.72 12.91
CA ARG A 83 3.97 -7.17 12.97
C ARG A 83 3.19 -7.65 14.17
N GLY A 84 2.19 -8.49 13.94
CA GLY A 84 1.36 -9.09 14.98
C GLY A 84 1.19 -10.58 14.76
N GLY A 85 1.16 -11.34 15.84
CA GLY A 85 0.70 -12.71 15.91
C GLY A 85 -0.56 -12.73 16.76
#